data_AF-A0A962A9C1-F1
#
_entry.id   AF-A0A962A9C1-F1
#
_cell.length_a   1.000
_cell.length_b   1.000
_cell.length_c   1.000
_cell.angle_alpha   90.00
_cell.angle_beta   90.00
_cell.angle_gamma   90.00
#
_symmetry.space_group_name_H-M   'P 1'
#
loop_
_entity.id
_entity.type
_entity.pdbx_description
1 polymer ?
#
loop_
_entity_poly.entity_id
_entity_poly.type
_entity_poly.pdbx_seq_one_letter_code
_entity_poly.pdbx_strand_id
1 'polypeptide(L)' 'MRRWNGWGDVGVEAHLPDGELEFLRERIGARQPPVDATKEQALADIGLSGLPDHSLVDTSVEALPTASFGQSLGAWLRLR' A
#
# COMPACT_ATOMS: atom_id res chain seq x y z
N MET A 1 11.26 -2.59 -7.89
CA MET A 1 11.12 -2.25 -6.45
C MET A 1 9.76 -2.75 -5.98
N ARG A 2 9.63 -3.25 -4.75
CA ARG A 2 8.33 -3.72 -4.23
C ARG A 2 7.35 -2.56 -4.08
N ARG A 3 6.07 -2.78 -4.39
CA ARG A 3 5.00 -1.83 -4.05
C ARG A 3 4.94 -1.60 -2.54
N TRP A 4 4.74 -0.36 -2.13
CA TRP A 4 4.72 0.00 -0.72
C TRP A 4 3.36 -0.25 -0.06
N ASN A 5 2.24 -0.18 -0.81
CA ASN A 5 0.85 -0.34 -0.36
C ASN A 5 0.11 -1.52 -1.02
N GLY A 6 0.84 -2.53 -1.48
CA GLY A 6 0.24 -3.67 -2.18
C GLY A 6 1.24 -4.74 -2.59
N TRP A 7 0.75 -5.65 -3.43
CA TRP A 7 1.51 -6.79 -3.92
C TRP A 7 2.30 -6.49 -5.20
N GLY A 8 3.46 -7.12 -5.33
CA GLY A 8 4.26 -7.15 -6.55
C GLY A 8 5.24 -5.98 -6.70
N ASP A 9 5.77 -5.85 -7.91
CA ASP A 9 6.74 -4.82 -8.26
C ASP A 9 6.05 -3.55 -8.79
N VAL A 10 6.63 -2.39 -8.51
CA VAL A 10 6.16 -1.10 -9.02
C VAL A 10 6.21 -1.02 -10.55
N GLY A 11 7.09 -1.79 -11.21
CA GLY A 11 7.19 -1.83 -12.67
C GLY A 11 6.16 -2.73 -13.36
N VAL A 12 5.33 -3.46 -12.62
CA VAL A 12 4.34 -4.38 -13.20
C VAL A 12 2.96 -3.77 -13.12
N GLU A 13 2.47 -3.16 -14.21
CA GLU A 13 1.10 -2.66 -14.28
C GLU A 13 0.14 -3.79 -14.68
N ALA A 14 -0.88 -4.03 -13.84
CA ALA A 14 -1.96 -4.95 -14.17
C ALA A 14 -3.10 -4.15 -14.80
N HIS A 15 -3.44 -4.48 -16.04
CA HIS A 15 -4.57 -3.91 -16.74
C HIS A 15 -5.77 -4.85 -16.63
N LEU A 16 -6.93 -4.30 -16.27
CA LEU A 16 -8.21 -5.00 -16.32
C LEU A 16 -8.92 -4.57 -17.61
N PRO A 17 -9.07 -5.44 -18.61
CA PRO A 17 -9.74 -5.06 -19.85
C PRO A 17 -11.25 -4.83 -19.61
N ASP A 18 -11.87 -4.11 -20.56
CA ASP A 18 -13.23 -3.58 -20.39
C ASP A 18 -14.29 -4.69 -20.21
N GLY A 19 -14.12 -5.83 -20.89
CA GLY A 19 -15.07 -6.95 -20.80
C GLY A 19 -15.09 -7.61 -19.43
N GLU A 20 -13.92 -7.81 -18.81
CA GLU A 20 -13.80 -8.35 -17.45
C GLU A 20 -14.34 -7.36 -16.41
N LEU A 21 -14.16 -6.05 -16.65
CA LEU A 21 -14.73 -5.03 -15.80
C LEU A 21 -16.26 -5.01 -15.86
N GLU A 22 -16.85 -5.17 -17.04
CA GLU A 22 -18.30 -5.29 -17.21
C GLU A 22 -18.85 -6.54 -16.52
N PHE A 23 -18.19 -7.69 -16.70
CA PHE A 23 -18.54 -8.93 -15.98
C PHE A 23 -18.55 -8.75 -14.46
N LEU A 24 -17.55 -8.07 -13.90
CA LEU A 24 -17.51 -7.78 -12.46
C LEU A 24 -18.66 -6.86 -12.03
N ARG A 25 -18.96 -5.80 -12.80
CA ARG A 25 -20.06 -4.87 -12.50
C ARG A 25 -21.41 -5.58 -12.48
N GLU A 26 -21.67 -6.49 -13.41
CA GLU A 26 -22.90 -7.29 -13.42
C GLU A 26 -23.02 -8.18 -12.18
N ARG A 27 -21.90 -8.74 -11.70
CA ARG A 27 -21.92 -9.74 -10.62
C ARG A 27 -21.95 -9.15 -9.22
N ILE A 28 -21.19 -8.07 -8.99
CA ILE A 28 -21.00 -7.46 -7.65
C ILE A 28 -21.47 -6.00 -7.57
N GLY A 29 -22.03 -5.47 -8.66
CA GLY A 29 -22.54 -4.10 -8.76
C GLY A 29 -21.47 -3.06 -9.04
N ALA A 30 -21.91 -1.84 -9.36
CA ALA A 30 -21.04 -0.68 -9.41
C ALA A 30 -20.58 -0.30 -8.00
N ARG A 31 -19.29 0.04 -7.85
CA ARG A 31 -18.73 0.56 -6.59
C ARG A 31 -18.10 1.91 -6.80
N GLN A 32 -18.20 2.76 -5.78
CA GLN A 32 -17.33 3.93 -5.64
C GLN A 32 -16.03 3.48 -4.98
N PRO A 33 -14.87 3.66 -5.63
CA PRO A 33 -13.59 3.39 -4.99
C PRO A 33 -13.37 4.38 -3.84
N PRO A 34 -12.73 3.94 -2.74
CA PRO A 34 -12.25 4.88 -1.71
C PRO A 34 -11.16 5.78 -2.29
N VAL A 35 -10.88 6.89 -1.61
CA VAL A 35 -9.73 7.73 -1.90
C VAL A 35 -8.54 7.17 -1.14
N ASP A 36 -7.60 6.57 -1.87
CA ASP A 36 -6.36 6.05 -1.29
C ASP A 36 -5.41 7.23 -0.95
N ALA A 37 -4.72 7.13 0.18
CA ALA A 37 -3.65 8.04 0.61
C ALA A 37 -2.42 7.91 -0.29
N THR A 38 -1.75 9.04 -0.55
CA THR A 38 -0.43 9.01 -1.17
C THR A 38 0.62 8.48 -0.19
N LYS A 39 1.78 8.06 -0.72
CA LYS A 39 2.89 7.62 0.13
C LYS A 39 3.33 8.72 1.08
N GLU A 40 3.39 9.96 0.60
CA GLU A 40 3.80 11.12 1.39
C GLU A 40 2.80 11.42 2.51
N GLN A 41 1.49 11.31 2.23
CA GLN A 41 0.45 11.46 3.25
C GLN A 41 0.58 10.38 4.33
N ALA A 42 0.77 9.12 3.92
CA ALA A 42 0.94 8.01 4.86
C ALA A 42 2.21 8.14 5.72
N LEU A 43 3.30 8.66 5.15
CA LEU A 43 4.55 8.88 5.88
C LEU A 43 4.48 10.08 6.84
N ALA A 44 3.69 11.11 6.51
CA ALA A 44 3.53 12.29 7.36
C ALA A 44 2.87 11.98 8.71
N ASP A 45 2.07 10.91 8.78
CA ASP A 45 1.41 10.45 10.01
C ASP A 45 2.34 9.61 10.92
N ILE A 46 3.54 9.27 10.46
CA ILE A 46 4.49 8.44 11.22
C ILE A 46 5.34 9.31 12.13
N GLY A 47 5.25 9.06 13.44
CA GLY A 47 6.11 9.70 14.44
C GLY A 47 7.56 9.26 14.35
N LEU A 48 8.46 10.06 14.94
CA LEU A 48 9.88 9.72 15.04
C LEU A 48 10.07 8.43 15.86
N SER A 49 11.04 7.61 15.42
CA SER A 49 11.44 6.42 16.16
C SER A 49 12.04 6.80 17.52
N GLY A 50 11.61 6.12 18.59
CA GLY A 50 12.22 6.22 19.91
C GLY A 50 13.41 5.28 20.10
N LEU A 51 13.84 4.56 19.07
CA LEU A 51 14.95 3.61 19.16
C LEU A 51 16.30 4.35 19.19
N PRO A 52 17.29 3.84 19.96
CA PRO A 52 18.65 4.35 19.90
C PRO A 52 19.27 4.16 18.51
N ASP A 53 20.15 5.09 18.11
CA ASP A 53 20.91 4.97 16.87
C ASP A 53 21.81 3.74 16.90
N HIS A 54 21.69 2.91 15.85
CA HIS A 54 22.51 1.71 15.68
C HIS A 54 22.77 1.47 14.19
N SER A 55 24.02 1.13 13.83
CA SER A 55 24.46 1.01 12.42
C SER A 55 23.72 -0.04 11.59
N LEU A 56 23.10 -1.02 12.26
CA LEU A 56 22.31 -2.08 11.62
C LEU A 56 20.80 -1.85 11.68
N VAL A 57 20.34 -0.72 12.22
CA VAL A 57 18.91 -0.41 12.37
C VAL A 57 18.58 0.82 11.53
N ASP A 58 17.66 0.65 10.59
CA ASP A 58 17.09 1.76 9.85
C ASP A 58 15.84 2.28 10.57
N THR A 59 15.93 3.50 11.10
CA THR A 59 14.85 4.19 11.81
C THR A 59 14.14 5.23 10.94
N SER A 60 14.44 5.28 9.63
CA SER A 60 13.79 6.20 8.70
C SER A 60 12.28 5.93 8.60
N VAL A 61 11.50 7.00 8.44
CA VAL A 61 10.04 6.88 8.29
C VAL A 61 9.68 6.08 7.04
N GLU A 62 10.52 6.12 6.01
CA GLU A 62 10.37 5.40 4.76
C GLU A 62 10.48 3.88 4.91
N ALA A 63 11.34 3.39 5.81
CA ALA A 63 11.55 1.96 6.02
C ALA A 63 10.41 1.30 6.82
N LEU A 64 9.79 2.07 7.73
CA LEU A 64 8.82 1.56 8.71
C LEU A 64 7.59 0.88 8.09
N PRO A 65 6.88 1.44 7.08
CA PRO A 65 5.71 0.78 6.51
C PRO A 65 6.03 -0.60 5.94
N THR A 66 7.15 -0.72 5.24
CA THR A 66 7.54 -1.98 4.59
C THR A 66 7.96 -3.09 5.54
N ALA A 67 8.35 -2.74 6.77
CA ALA A 67 8.71 -3.67 7.84
C ALA A 67 7.55 -3.96 8.80
N SER A 68 6.56 -3.07 8.88
CA SER A 68 5.45 -3.15 9.84
C SER A 68 4.23 -3.92 9.31
N PHE A 69 4.09 -4.03 8.00
CA PHE A 69 2.90 -4.60 7.36
C PHE A 69 3.21 -5.80 6.48
N GLY A 70 2.38 -6.84 6.62
CA GLY A 70 2.35 -8.00 5.72
C GLY A 70 1.50 -7.77 4.47
N GLN A 71 0.98 -8.86 3.89
CA GLN A 71 0.21 -8.86 2.64
C GLN A 71 -1.25 -9.31 2.84
N SER A 72 -1.79 -9.12 4.05
CA SER A 72 -3.20 -9.35 4.32
C SER A 72 -4.05 -8.19 3.79
N LEU A 73 -5.33 -8.44 3.54
CA LEU A 73 -6.27 -7.38 3.12
C LEU A 73 -6.30 -6.22 4.12
N GLY A 74 -6.34 -6.51 5.43
CA GLY A 74 -6.35 -5.48 6.46
C GLY A 74 -5.05 -4.65 6.50
N ALA A 75 -3.90 -5.26 6.18
CA ALA A 75 -2.64 -4.53 6.06
C ALA A 75 -2.67 -3.55 4.86
N TRP A 76 -3.18 -3.99 3.72
CA TRP A 76 -3.31 -3.13 2.54
C TRP A 76 -4.28 -1.99 2.75
N LEU A 77 -5.43 -2.23 3.39
CA LEU A 77 -6.40 -1.18 3.70
C LEU A 77 -5.88 -0.14 4.70
N ARG A 78 -4.81 -0.44 5.44
CA ARG A 78 -4.19 0.51 6.38
C ARG A 78 -3.05 1.32 5.75
N LEU A 79 -2.55 0.87 4.61
CA LEU A 79 -1.53 1.55 3.80
C LEU A 79 -2.14 2.37 2.65
N ARG A 80 -3.46 2.27 2.48
CA ARG A 80 -4.26 2.94 1.48
C ARG A 80 -5.19 3.91 2.17
#